data_AF-A0A8S4FXN9-F1
#
_entry.id   AF-A0A8S4FXN9-F1
#
_cell.length_a   1.000
_cell.length_b   1.000
_cell.length_c   1.000
_cell.angle_alpha   90.00
_cell.angle_beta   90.00
_cell.angle_gamma   90.00
#
_symmetry.space_group_name_H-M   'P 1'
#
loop_
_entity.id
_entity.type
_entity.pdbx_description
1 polymer ?
#
loop_
_entity_poly.entity_id
_entity_poly.type
_entity_poly.pdbx_seq_one_letter_code
_entity_poly.pdbx_strand_id
1 'polypeptide(L)'
;MFTCARCSSTCNDGAKCSCCGLFLDFPCSGVTEAGYRKLGDRQKSWRCTACKSTGNSPRIPPPTTSSPAPITNESLMEEIKKIAAMVAPIPKLVSDMAQVKTDIAELMTSVEFAHSSVKDLQDKSLKIEQRVSETEKVIENFASYKNKLAKIQKEIDEKEQWSRLNNIEVKGILTSCLAFVPTATLALSL
;
A
#
# COMPACT_ATOMS: atom_id res chain seq x y z
N MET A 1 -13.23 18.42 19.37
CA MET A 1 -12.30 17.28 19.20
C MET A 1 -10.88 17.82 19.37
N PHE A 2 -10.10 17.26 20.29
CA PHE A 2 -8.71 17.66 20.57
C PHE A 2 -7.84 16.41 20.79
N THR A 3 -6.53 16.57 20.69
CA THR A 3 -5.57 15.49 20.95
C THR A 3 -5.04 15.63 22.38
N CYS A 4 -5.16 14.58 23.20
CA CYS A 4 -4.65 14.60 24.56
C CYS A 4 -3.13 14.74 24.57
N ALA A 5 -2.61 15.72 25.30
CA ALA A 5 -1.17 16.00 25.34
C ALA A 5 -0.32 14.91 26.03
N ARG A 6 -0.93 13.91 26.68
CA ARG A 6 -0.21 12.84 27.40
C ARG A 6 -0.23 11.49 26.68
N CYS A 7 -1.39 11.07 26.17
CA CYS A 7 -1.55 9.79 25.48
C CYS A 7 -1.69 9.92 23.96
N SER A 8 -1.69 11.14 23.43
CA SER A 8 -1.83 11.46 22.00
C SER A 8 -3.10 10.90 21.34
N SER A 9 -4.09 10.46 22.14
CA SER A 9 -5.36 9.97 21.64
C SER A 9 -6.31 11.12 21.34
N THR A 10 -7.13 10.97 20.30
CA THR A 10 -8.12 11.98 19.91
C THR A 10 -9.36 11.84 20.78
N CYS A 11 -9.74 12.91 21.47
CA CYS A 11 -10.84 12.93 22.42
C CYS A 11 -11.86 14.03 22.07
N ASN A 12 -13.11 13.80 22.44
CA ASN A 12 -14.18 14.79 22.25
C ASN A 12 -14.30 15.76 23.42
N ASP A 13 -13.95 15.32 24.63
CA ASP A 13 -14.06 16.10 25.87
C ASP A 13 -12.91 15.79 26.84
N GLY A 14 -12.60 16.73 27.73
CA GLY A 14 -11.52 16.61 28.70
C GLY A 14 -11.26 17.89 29.50
N ALA A 15 -10.18 17.88 30.27
CA ALA A 15 -9.80 18.96 31.17
C ALA A 15 -8.67 19.82 30.58
N LYS A 16 -8.83 21.14 30.63
CA LYS A 16 -7.76 22.10 30.28
C LYS A 16 -7.05 22.57 31.54
N CYS A 17 -5.71 22.41 31.57
CA CYS A 17 -4.90 22.91 32.68
C CYS A 17 -4.73 24.42 32.59
N SER A 18 -5.00 25.15 33.68
CA SER A 18 -4.83 26.60 33.74
C SER A 18 -3.37 27.07 33.76
N CYS A 19 -2.42 26.16 34.01
CA CYS A 19 -1.00 26.48 34.14
C CYS A 19 -0.21 26.23 32.86
N CYS A 20 -0.27 25.01 32.28
CA CYS A 20 0.41 24.69 31.03
C CYS A 20 -0.46 24.89 29.78
N GLY A 21 -1.76 25.19 29.94
CA GLY A 21 -2.70 25.39 28.83
C GLY A 21 -3.06 24.13 28.05
N LEU A 22 -2.47 22.98 28.38
CA LEU A 22 -2.67 21.72 27.67
C LEU A 22 -4.05 21.12 27.97
N PHE A 23 -4.63 20.50 26.95
CA PHE A 23 -5.85 19.70 27.05
C PHE A 23 -5.50 18.22 27.27
N LEU A 24 -6.15 17.63 28.26
CA LEU A 24 -5.93 16.24 28.68
C LEU A 24 -7.28 15.54 28.74
N ASP A 25 -7.35 14.29 28.34
CA ASP A 25 -8.51 13.45 28.63
C ASP A 25 -8.64 13.21 30.15
N PHE A 26 -9.85 12.85 30.59
CA PHE A 26 -10.15 12.64 32.01
C PHE A 26 -9.22 11.61 32.68
N PRO A 27 -8.92 10.45 32.07
CA PRO A 27 -7.94 9.51 32.61
C PRO A 27 -6.53 10.11 32.78
N CYS A 28 -5.96 10.77 31.76
CA CYS A 28 -4.58 11.28 31.86
C CYS A 28 -4.44 12.49 32.80
N SER A 29 -5.52 13.26 32.96
CA SER A 29 -5.59 14.38 33.89
C SER A 29 -5.76 13.96 35.35
N GLY A 30 -6.17 12.71 35.60
CA GLY A 30 -6.42 12.18 36.94
C GLY A 30 -7.67 12.75 37.61
N VAL A 31 -8.63 13.24 36.81
CA VAL A 31 -9.94 13.72 37.29
C VAL A 31 -11.04 13.02 36.50
N THR A 32 -12.11 12.59 37.17
CA THR A 32 -13.27 12.01 36.49
C THR A 32 -14.08 13.09 35.80
N GLU A 33 -14.77 12.76 34.71
CA GLU A 33 -15.64 13.71 34.00
C GLU A 33 -16.67 14.35 34.94
N ALA A 34 -17.35 13.53 35.74
CA ALA A 34 -18.31 14.02 36.74
C ALA A 34 -17.65 14.94 37.77
N GLY A 35 -16.42 14.62 38.19
CA GLY A 35 -15.64 15.46 39.10
C GLY A 35 -15.26 16.81 38.46
N TYR A 36 -14.89 16.81 37.19
CA TYR A 36 -14.52 18.02 36.47
C TYR A 36 -15.73 18.92 36.21
N ARG A 37 -16.88 18.35 35.82
CA ARG A 37 -18.14 19.10 35.64
C ARG A 37 -18.64 19.73 36.95
N LYS A 38 -18.50 19.03 38.07
CA LYS A 38 -18.86 19.55 39.41
C LYS A 38 -18.04 20.75 39.87
N LEU A 39 -16.88 21.04 39.26
CA LEU A 39 -16.07 22.19 39.61
C LEU A 39 -16.71 23.54 39.22
N GLY A 40 -17.64 23.56 38.24
CA GLY A 40 -18.25 24.79 37.74
C GLY A 40 -17.20 25.84 37.35
N ASP A 41 -17.30 27.05 37.90
CA ASP A 41 -16.33 28.14 37.65
C ASP A 41 -14.88 27.80 38.01
N ARG A 42 -14.67 26.85 38.94
CA ARG A 42 -13.32 26.44 39.36
C ARG A 42 -12.57 25.65 38.28
N GLN A 43 -13.25 25.21 37.20
CA GLN A 43 -12.59 24.59 36.04
C GLN A 43 -11.51 25.50 35.46
N LYS A 44 -11.73 26.83 35.45
CA LYS A 44 -10.76 27.82 34.95
C LYS A 44 -9.46 27.87 35.76
N SER A 45 -9.53 27.44 37.03
CA SER A 45 -8.39 27.39 37.95
C SER A 45 -7.82 25.99 38.16
N TRP A 46 -8.39 24.98 37.49
CA TRP A 46 -7.97 23.60 37.64
C TRP A 46 -6.58 23.39 37.01
N ARG A 47 -5.73 22.63 37.70
CA ARG A 47 -4.36 22.31 37.29
C ARG A 47 -4.18 20.80 37.18
N CYS A 48 -3.47 20.36 36.14
CA CYS A 48 -3.12 18.96 35.97
C CYS A 48 -2.15 18.50 37.06
N THR A 49 -2.07 17.18 37.26
CA THR A 49 -1.20 16.56 38.27
C THR A 49 0.27 16.95 38.12
N ALA A 50 0.78 17.10 36.90
CA ALA A 50 2.13 17.60 36.65
C ALA A 50 2.31 19.02 37.21
N CYS A 51 1.47 19.97 36.81
CA CYS A 51 1.54 21.35 37.29
C CYS A 51 1.18 21.51 38.78
N LYS A 52 0.47 20.54 39.36
CA LYS A 52 0.14 20.51 40.79
C LYS A 52 1.31 20.00 41.62
N SER A 53 2.05 19.00 41.13
CA SER A 53 3.24 18.45 41.78
C SER A 53 4.47 19.36 41.67
N THR A 54 4.60 20.11 40.59
CA THR A 54 5.66 21.13 40.41
C THR A 54 5.31 22.42 41.16
N GLY A 55 4.89 22.31 42.43
CA GLY A 55 4.33 23.38 43.26
C GLY A 55 5.26 24.58 43.52
N ASN A 56 5.64 25.32 42.48
CA ASN A 56 6.07 26.71 42.56
C ASN A 56 4.82 27.58 42.52
N SER A 57 4.07 27.56 43.62
CA SER A 57 3.44 28.79 44.09
C SER A 57 4.52 29.53 44.87
N PRO A 58 4.80 30.82 44.59
CA PRO A 58 5.63 31.63 45.48
C PRO A 58 4.87 31.75 46.81
N ARG A 59 5.19 30.85 47.73
CA ARG A 59 4.87 31.01 49.14
C ARG A 59 5.90 32.00 49.63
N ILE A 60 5.52 33.27 49.72
CA ILE A 60 6.30 34.33 50.36
C ILE A 60 6.73 33.80 51.74
N PRO A 61 8.03 33.56 51.98
CA PRO A 61 8.53 33.34 53.33
C PRO A 61 8.70 34.72 54.00
N PRO A 62 8.52 34.84 55.32
CA PRO A 62 8.81 36.07 56.03
C PRO A 62 10.29 36.46 55.88
N PRO A 63 10.65 37.76 55.90
CA PRO A 63 11.98 38.21 55.55
C PRO A 63 12.95 37.85 56.67
N THR A 64 13.73 36.79 56.49
CA THR A 64 14.97 36.61 57.25
C THR A 64 16.12 37.12 56.40
N THR A 65 16.63 38.25 56.84
CA THR A 65 17.84 38.94 56.42
C THR A 65 19.04 37.98 56.51
N SER A 66 19.44 37.38 55.40
CA SER A 66 20.75 36.76 55.27
C SER A 66 21.37 37.16 53.94
N SER A 67 22.49 37.89 54.06
CA SER A 67 23.41 38.32 53.02
C SER A 67 23.67 37.25 51.96
N PRO A 68 23.79 37.58 50.65
CA PRO A 68 24.25 36.62 49.65
C PRO A 68 25.69 36.23 50.01
N ALA A 69 25.96 34.93 50.07
CA ALA A 69 27.33 34.44 50.15
C ALA A 69 28.10 34.92 48.90
N PRO A 70 29.36 35.37 49.03
CA PRO A 70 30.16 35.77 47.88
C PRO A 70 30.39 34.55 46.98
N ILE A 71 30.07 34.67 45.70
CA ILE A 71 30.40 33.67 44.68
C ILE A 71 31.92 33.49 44.70
N THR A 72 32.39 32.33 45.17
CA THR A 72 33.82 32.02 45.21
C THR A 72 34.28 31.54 43.84
N ASN A 73 35.52 31.87 43.45
CA ASN A 73 36.11 31.43 42.19
C ASN A 73 36.09 29.89 42.03
N GLU A 74 36.11 29.16 43.14
CA GLU A 74 36.00 27.70 43.19
C GLU A 74 34.65 27.21 42.66
N SER A 75 33.54 27.85 43.07
CA SER A 75 32.19 27.52 42.57
C SER A 75 32.04 27.78 41.07
N LEU A 76 32.69 28.82 40.53
CA LEU A 76 32.69 29.09 39.10
C LEU A 76 33.46 28.03 38.32
N MET A 77 34.60 27.57 38.83
CA MET A 77 35.41 26.53 38.19
C MET A 77 34.70 25.16 38.19
N GLU A 78 33.95 24.84 39.25
CA GLU A 78 33.08 23.67 39.32
C GLU A 78 32.01 23.70 38.21
N GLU A 79 31.32 24.84 38.05
CA GLU A 79 30.27 25.00 37.04
C GLU A 79 30.85 24.97 35.60
N ILE A 80 32.05 25.52 35.38
CA ILE A 80 32.75 25.44 34.08
C ILE A 80 33.10 23.98 33.73
N LYS A 81 33.60 23.19 34.68
CA LYS A 81 33.88 21.76 34.46
C LYS A 81 32.61 20.98 34.12
N LYS A 82 31.50 21.30 34.79
CA LYS A 82 30.19 20.70 34.52
C LYS A 82 29.67 21.06 33.13
N ILE A 83 29.79 22.31 32.71
CA ILE A 83 29.45 22.74 31.34
C ILE A 83 30.35 22.02 30.32
N ALA A 84 31.66 21.95 30.56
CA ALA A 84 32.59 21.25 29.68
C ALA A 84 32.21 19.77 29.52
N ALA A 85 31.82 19.10 30.60
CA ALA A 85 31.32 17.72 30.57
C ALA A 85 30.01 17.58 29.78
N MET A 86 29.09 18.56 29.87
CA MET A 86 27.84 18.57 29.09
C MET A 86 28.08 18.85 27.60
N VAL A 87 29.12 19.62 27.25
CA VAL A 87 29.47 19.96 25.88
C VAL A 87 30.30 18.87 25.20
N ALA A 88 31.07 18.09 25.96
CA ALA A 88 31.90 17.00 25.46
C ALA A 88 31.20 16.00 24.51
N PRO A 89 29.94 15.57 24.72
CA PRO A 89 29.25 14.65 23.81
C PRO A 89 28.67 15.32 22.55
N ILE A 90 28.58 16.66 22.47
CA ILE A 90 27.94 17.37 21.34
C ILE A 90 28.60 17.04 19.99
N PRO A 91 29.95 17.02 19.84
CA PRO A 91 30.58 16.66 18.57
C PRO A 91 30.19 15.26 18.07
N LYS A 92 30.03 14.30 18.99
CA LYS A 92 29.57 12.96 18.63
C LYS A 92 28.13 13.00 18.13
N LEU A 93 27.24 13.73 18.80
CA LEU A 93 25.85 13.88 18.37
C LEU A 93 25.74 14.55 16.98
N VAL A 94 26.60 15.53 16.68
CA VAL A 94 26.68 16.15 15.35
C VAL A 94 27.13 15.13 14.29
N SER A 95 28.10 14.27 14.62
CA SER A 95 28.54 13.18 13.75
C SER A 95 27.43 12.16 13.51
N ASP A 96 26.76 11.69 14.57
CA ASP A 96 25.66 10.73 14.49
C ASP A 96 24.50 11.31 13.65
N MET A 97 24.19 12.60 13.83
CA MET A 97 23.17 13.29 13.03
C MET A 97 23.57 13.44 11.56
N ALA A 98 24.87 13.63 11.26
CA ALA A 98 25.36 13.62 9.89
C ALA A 98 25.21 12.24 9.25
N GLN A 99 25.54 11.16 9.99
CA GLN A 99 25.37 9.79 9.52
C GLN A 99 23.90 9.46 9.26
N VAL A 100 23.00 9.79 10.18
CA VAL A 100 21.55 9.58 10.00
C VAL A 100 21.03 10.29 8.75
N LYS A 101 21.52 11.49 8.44
CA LYS A 101 21.15 12.19 7.20
C LYS A 101 21.60 11.42 5.95
N THR A 102 22.81 10.86 5.97
CA THR A 102 23.32 10.01 4.89
C THR A 102 22.47 8.76 4.73
N ASP A 103 22.20 8.05 5.83
CA ASP A 103 21.39 6.82 5.81
C ASP A 103 19.97 7.08 5.28
N ILE A 104 19.37 8.21 5.65
CA ILE A 104 18.06 8.62 5.13
C ILE A 104 18.12 8.88 3.62
N ALA A 105 19.16 9.55 3.12
CA ALA A 105 19.32 9.82 1.69
C ALA A 105 19.52 8.52 0.88
N GLU A 106 20.30 7.58 1.40
CA GLU A 106 20.48 6.25 0.81
C GLU A 106 19.17 5.45 0.81
N LEU A 107 18.43 5.47 1.92
CA LEU A 107 17.14 4.80 2.03
C LEU A 107 16.12 5.38 1.04
N MET A 108 16.06 6.71 0.89
CA MET A 108 15.20 7.35 -0.11
C MET A 108 15.53 6.87 -1.53
N THR A 109 16.81 6.77 -1.87
CA THR A 109 17.27 6.26 -3.17
C THR A 109 16.86 4.79 -3.36
N SER A 110 17.00 3.96 -2.33
CA SER A 110 16.58 2.56 -2.35
C SER A 110 15.07 2.40 -2.55
N VAL A 111 14.27 3.23 -1.86
CA VAL A 111 12.81 3.24 -1.99
C VAL A 111 12.38 3.68 -3.39
N GLU A 112 13.02 4.70 -3.96
CA GLU A 112 12.73 5.14 -5.33
C GLU A 112 13.05 4.06 -6.37
N PHE A 113 14.18 3.37 -6.21
CA PHE A 113 14.54 2.22 -7.04
C PHE A 113 13.56 1.04 -6.89
N ALA A 114 13.13 0.74 -5.67
CA ALA A 114 12.13 -0.30 -5.44
C ALA A 114 10.79 0.08 -6.09
N HIS A 115 10.36 1.34 -5.95
CA HIS A 115 9.14 1.84 -6.57
C HIS A 115 9.20 1.75 -8.11
N SER A 116 10.30 2.15 -8.74
CA SER A 116 10.45 2.03 -10.19
C SER A 116 10.43 0.57 -10.65
N SER A 117 11.11 -0.33 -9.92
CA SER A 117 11.10 -1.76 -10.19
C SER A 117 9.71 -2.38 -10.09
N VAL A 118 8.92 -2.00 -9.07
CA VAL A 118 7.53 -2.46 -8.91
C VAL A 118 6.65 -1.98 -10.07
N LYS A 119 6.82 -0.72 -10.50
CA LYS A 119 6.09 -0.16 -11.64
C LYS A 119 6.41 -0.92 -12.94
N ASP A 120 7.68 -1.21 -13.19
CA ASP A 120 8.09 -1.99 -14.36
C ASP A 120 7.51 -3.41 -14.36
N LEU A 121 7.44 -4.06 -13.19
CA LEU A 121 6.81 -5.36 -13.04
C LEU A 121 5.30 -5.30 -13.28
N GLN A 122 4.63 -4.26 -12.79
CA GLN A 122 3.20 -4.02 -13.04
C GLN A 122 2.94 -3.85 -14.55
N ASP A 123 3.74 -3.05 -15.24
CA ASP A 123 3.61 -2.85 -16.69
C ASP A 123 3.84 -4.15 -17.48
N LYS A 124 4.80 -4.97 -17.05
CA LYS A 124 5.03 -6.30 -17.63
C LYS A 124 3.85 -7.25 -17.37
N SER A 125 3.26 -7.23 -16.18
CA SER A 125 2.07 -8.02 -15.84
C SER A 125 0.91 -7.68 -16.75
N LEU A 126 0.61 -6.39 -16.92
CA LEU A 126 -0.47 -5.92 -17.80
C LEU A 126 -0.26 -6.36 -19.27
N LYS A 127 0.98 -6.32 -19.76
CA LYS A 127 1.30 -6.82 -21.11
C LYS A 127 1.11 -8.34 -21.23
N ILE A 128 1.43 -9.10 -20.19
CA ILE A 128 1.20 -10.55 -20.18
C ILE A 128 -0.30 -10.85 -20.18
N GLU A 129 -1.08 -10.16 -19.34
CA GLU A 129 -2.54 -10.30 -19.29
C GLU A 129 -3.18 -9.99 -20.66
N GLN A 130 -2.73 -8.94 -21.34
CA GLN A 130 -3.18 -8.63 -22.69
C GLN A 130 -2.89 -9.78 -23.67
N ARG A 131 -1.66 -10.31 -23.67
CA ARG A 131 -1.27 -11.42 -24.56
C ARG A 131 -2.04 -12.70 -24.27
N VAL A 132 -2.36 -12.96 -23.00
CA VAL A 132 -3.21 -14.08 -22.60
C VAL A 132 -4.62 -13.91 -23.19
N SER A 133 -5.22 -12.72 -23.03
CA SER A 133 -6.54 -12.42 -23.62
C SER A 133 -6.56 -12.55 -25.15
N GLU A 134 -5.50 -12.12 -25.83
CA GLU A 134 -5.36 -12.30 -27.28
C GLU A 134 -5.26 -13.79 -27.66
N THR A 135 -4.53 -14.58 -26.87
CA THR A 135 -4.38 -16.03 -27.08
C THR A 135 -5.71 -16.76 -26.88
N GLU A 136 -6.49 -16.40 -25.86
CA GLU A 136 -7.82 -16.95 -25.62
C GLU A 136 -8.75 -16.72 -26.82
N LYS A 137 -8.75 -15.52 -27.40
CA LYS A 137 -9.51 -15.23 -28.64
C LYS A 137 -9.08 -16.09 -29.82
N VAL A 138 -7.78 -16.37 -29.96
CA VAL A 138 -7.27 -17.27 -31.01
C VAL A 138 -7.78 -18.69 -30.79
N ILE A 139 -7.82 -19.17 -29.54
CA ILE A 139 -8.35 -20.50 -29.19
C ILE A 139 -9.84 -20.60 -29.56
N GLU A 140 -10.65 -19.59 -29.23
CA GLU A 140 -12.07 -19.54 -29.60
C GLU A 140 -12.28 -19.59 -31.12
N ASN A 141 -11.52 -18.79 -31.87
CA ASN A 141 -11.55 -18.79 -33.33
C ASN A 141 -11.14 -20.15 -33.91
N PHE A 142 -10.09 -20.76 -33.36
CA PHE A 142 -9.64 -22.09 -33.78
C PHE A 142 -10.72 -23.16 -33.56
N ALA A 143 -11.41 -23.13 -32.41
CA ALA A 143 -12.54 -24.03 -32.15
C ALA A 143 -13.67 -23.83 -33.17
N SER A 144 -14.00 -22.59 -33.51
CA SER A 144 -14.99 -22.26 -34.55
C SER A 144 -14.58 -22.79 -35.93
N TYR A 145 -13.32 -22.61 -36.33
CA TYR A 145 -12.79 -23.15 -37.59
C TYR A 145 -12.79 -24.69 -37.62
N LYS A 146 -12.41 -25.34 -36.52
CA LYS A 146 -12.47 -26.80 -36.39
C LYS A 146 -13.89 -27.33 -36.59
N ASN A 147 -14.90 -26.67 -36.03
CA ASN A 147 -16.30 -27.03 -36.21
C ASN A 147 -16.76 -26.86 -37.67
N LYS A 148 -16.35 -25.78 -38.34
CA LYS A 148 -16.62 -25.56 -39.76
C LYS A 148 -15.98 -26.64 -40.64
N LEU A 149 -14.72 -27.01 -40.36
CA LEU A 149 -14.04 -28.09 -41.05
C LEU A 149 -14.76 -29.43 -40.88
N ALA A 150 -15.16 -29.78 -39.65
CA ALA A 150 -15.93 -30.99 -39.37
C ALA A 150 -17.27 -31.01 -40.14
N LYS A 151 -17.94 -29.87 -40.24
CA LYS A 151 -19.19 -29.74 -41.02
C LYS A 151 -18.95 -29.94 -42.52
N ILE A 152 -17.95 -29.27 -43.09
CA ILE A 152 -17.61 -29.41 -44.52
C ILE A 152 -17.20 -30.85 -44.84
N GLN A 153 -16.42 -31.49 -43.96
CA GLN A 153 -16.05 -32.90 -44.14
C GLN A 153 -17.29 -33.81 -44.21
N LYS A 154 -18.25 -33.61 -43.31
CA LYS A 154 -19.53 -34.34 -43.33
C LYS A 154 -20.30 -34.13 -44.63
N GLU A 155 -20.36 -32.89 -45.14
CA GLU A 155 -21.01 -32.58 -46.41
C GLU A 155 -20.32 -33.22 -47.62
N ILE A 156 -18.98 -33.32 -47.60
CA ILE A 156 -18.21 -34.07 -48.61
C ILE A 156 -18.57 -35.54 -48.57
N ASP A 157 -18.52 -36.15 -47.38
CA ASP A 157 -18.82 -37.58 -47.19
C ASP A 157 -20.25 -37.91 -47.66
N GLU A 158 -21.23 -37.06 -47.32
CA GLU A 158 -22.63 -37.18 -47.76
C GLU A 158 -22.76 -37.10 -49.29
N LYS A 159 -22.07 -36.15 -49.94
CA LYS A 159 -22.07 -36.02 -51.41
C LYS A 159 -21.38 -37.18 -52.11
N GLU A 160 -20.28 -37.70 -51.56
CA GLU A 160 -19.62 -38.89 -52.08
C GLU A 160 -20.52 -40.12 -52.00
N GLN A 161 -21.19 -40.32 -50.86
CA GLN A 161 -22.17 -41.39 -50.69
C GLN A 161 -23.33 -41.25 -51.68
N TRP A 162 -23.87 -40.04 -51.85
CA TRP A 162 -24.94 -39.79 -52.80
C TRP A 162 -24.52 -40.06 -54.26
N SER A 163 -23.31 -39.62 -54.65
CA SER A 163 -22.74 -39.87 -55.98
C SER A 163 -22.57 -41.38 -56.26
N ARG A 164 -22.14 -42.16 -55.27
CA ARG A 164 -22.03 -43.62 -55.38
C ARG A 164 -23.39 -44.31 -55.50
N LEU A 165 -24.42 -43.81 -54.82
CA LEU A 165 -25.77 -44.35 -54.92
C LEU A 165 -26.41 -44.08 -56.29
N ASN A 166 -26.04 -42.97 -56.94
CA ASN A 166 -26.60 -42.58 -58.23
C ASN A 166 -25.82 -43.12 -59.45
N ASN A 167 -24.59 -43.60 -59.25
CA ASN A 167 -23.79 -44.22 -60.31
C ASN A 167 -23.97 -45.74 -60.31
N ILE A 168 -24.46 -46.30 -61.43
CA ILE A 168 -24.53 -47.75 -61.63
C ILE A 168 -23.18 -48.25 -62.14
N GLU A 169 -22.45 -49.01 -61.31
CA GLU A 169 -21.21 -49.68 -61.71
C GLU A 169 -21.54 -51.01 -62.42
N VAL A 170 -21.36 -51.07 -63.75
CA VAL A 170 -21.55 -52.30 -64.53
C VAL A 170 -20.24 -53.09 -64.55
N LYS A 171 -20.19 -54.22 -63.84
CA LYS A 171 -19.06 -55.16 -63.86
C LYS A 171 -19.32 -56.29 -64.85
N GLY A 172 -18.29 -56.70 -65.60
CA GLY A 172 -18.33 -57.92 -66.43
C GLY A 172 -18.63 -57.74 -67.93
N ILE A 173 -18.40 -56.55 -68.51
CA ILE A 173 -18.46 -56.39 -69.97
C ILE A 173 -17.27 -57.15 -70.58
N LEU A 174 -17.54 -58.25 -71.29
CA LEU A 174 -16.55 -59.02 -72.05
C LEU A 174 -15.91 -58.10 -73.11
N THR A 175 -14.65 -57.71 -72.90
CA THR A 175 -13.87 -56.83 -73.80
C THR A 175 -13.39 -57.52 -75.09
N SER A 176 -13.83 -58.74 -75.37
CA SER A 176 -13.31 -59.55 -76.48
C SER A 176 -13.94 -59.25 -77.85
N CYS A 177 -14.93 -58.36 -77.95
CA CYS A 177 -15.55 -58.02 -79.23
C CYS A 177 -15.77 -56.50 -79.37
N LEU A 178 -15.27 -55.92 -80.47
CA LEU A 178 -15.52 -54.55 -80.99
C LEU A 178 -14.68 -53.45 -80.31
N ALA A 179 -13.57 -52.96 -80.89
CA ALA A 179 -13.49 -52.16 -82.10
C ALA A 179 -14.60 -51.10 -82.20
N PHE A 180 -14.22 -49.83 -81.95
CA PHE A 180 -14.89 -48.60 -82.38
C PHE A 180 -16.23 -48.28 -81.70
N VAL A 181 -16.26 -47.22 -80.86
CA VAL A 181 -17.28 -46.14 -80.75
C VAL A 181 -16.82 -45.19 -79.62
N PRO A 182 -16.99 -43.85 -79.77
CA PRO A 182 -16.33 -42.87 -78.93
C PRO A 182 -17.01 -42.71 -77.57
N THR A 183 -16.21 -42.26 -76.61
CA THR A 183 -16.55 -41.88 -75.24
C THR A 183 -17.84 -41.06 -75.16
N ALA A 184 -18.97 -41.71 -74.91
CA ALA A 184 -20.22 -41.05 -74.57
C ALA A 184 -20.28 -40.87 -73.05
N THR A 185 -19.86 -39.70 -72.58
CA THR A 185 -20.08 -39.27 -71.20
C THR A 185 -21.57 -38.91 -71.07
N LEU A 186 -22.38 -39.85 -70.60
CA LEU A 186 -23.79 -39.60 -70.26
C LEU A 186 -23.83 -38.83 -68.93
N ALA A 187 -23.72 -37.51 -69.02
CA ALA A 187 -24.03 -36.60 -67.93
C ALA A 187 -25.56 -36.46 -67.84
N LEU A 188 -26.21 -37.25 -67.00
CA LEU A 188 -27.58 -36.94 -66.56
C LEU A 188 -27.51 -35.71 -65.64
N SER A 189 -27.78 -34.54 -66.23
CA SER A 189 -28.04 -33.31 -65.51
C SER A 189 -29.55 -33.24 -65.23
N LEU A 190 -29.92 -33.19 -63.95
CA LEU A 190 -31.25 -32.81 -63.46
C LEU A 190 -31.09 -31.62 -62.51
#